data_AF-A0A9Q1C2E3-F1
#
_entry.id   AF-A0A9Q1C2E3-F1
#
_cell.length_a   1.000
_cell.length_b   1.000
_cell.length_c   1.000
_cell.angle_alpha   90.00
_cell.angle_beta   90.00
_cell.angle_gamma   90.00
#
_symmetry.space_group_name_H-M   'P 1'
#
loop_
_entity.id
_entity.type
_entity.pdbx_description
1 polymer ?
#
loop_
_entity_poly.entity_id
_entity_poly.type
_entity_poly.pdbx_seq_one_letter_code
_entity_poly.pdbx_strand_id
1 'polypeptide(L)'
;MDPYLEEMTLRLLNITRRSDIEPQLYHLAFKCLYLITKARGLKTVVRVLPHEVADLEPVLHLLYQQDASDTDTWETRYILFLWMSIICMIPFDMSRLDSNARTETGEVREPTMLRILNIGKRYLSVCDKSRDAAAWMVAKFLTRQDVKNEQLPDFIDWSLKTMMEVEYDTMRGITTLSGILMAMAQLFKYGKREDLEEYAPIILEKLIEYKLFDIKNTQIRKFTMKLTQRLGLTFLKAKVASWRYQRGSRSLAENLKSTGPTPAGVNIPTTAPVDEDDDYDVPEEVEDVIEQLLVGLKDKDTVVRWSAAKGIGRVTNRLPQELADQVVESVLELFSTVERDEAWHGGCLSLAELGRRGLLLPERLPQGMIMV
;
A
#
# COMPACT_ATOMS: atom_id res chain seq x y z
N MET A 1 -6.91 -27.99 1.22
CA MET A 1 -6.46 -27.15 0.09
C MET A 1 -4.99 -26.78 0.22
N ASP A 2 -4.52 -26.29 1.37
CA ASP A 2 -3.10 -25.88 1.55
C ASP A 2 -2.05 -26.94 1.19
N PRO A 3 -2.19 -28.22 1.57
CA PRO A 3 -1.18 -29.23 1.24
C PRO A 3 -1.02 -29.50 -0.27
N TYR A 4 -2.03 -29.17 -1.07
CA TYR A 4 -2.07 -29.43 -2.51
C TYR A 4 -1.95 -28.14 -3.34
N LEU A 5 -1.80 -26.99 -2.69
CA LEU A 5 -1.85 -25.69 -3.36
C LEU A 5 -0.74 -25.55 -4.41
N GLU A 6 0.49 -25.91 -4.03
CA GLU A 6 1.65 -25.87 -4.92
C GLU A 6 1.47 -26.80 -6.13
N GLU A 7 1.07 -28.05 -5.88
CA GLU A 7 0.81 -29.04 -6.94
C GLU A 7 -0.28 -28.56 -7.91
N MET A 8 -1.39 -28.03 -7.39
CA MET A 8 -2.49 -27.50 -8.21
C MET A 8 -2.04 -26.31 -9.04
N THR A 9 -1.30 -25.37 -8.45
CA THR A 9 -0.76 -24.21 -9.17
C THR A 9 0.19 -24.61 -10.28
N LEU A 10 1.15 -25.51 -10.00
CA LEU A 10 2.10 -26.00 -10.99
C LEU A 10 1.42 -26.76 -12.13
N ARG A 11 0.42 -27.60 -11.84
CA ARG A 11 -0.37 -28.29 -12.87
C ARG A 11 -1.07 -27.32 -13.81
N LEU A 12 -1.68 -26.27 -13.28
CA LEU A 12 -2.35 -25.24 -14.09
C LEU A 12 -1.35 -24.42 -14.92
N LEU A 13 -0.20 -24.05 -14.36
CA LEU A 13 0.85 -23.34 -15.09
C LEU A 13 1.48 -24.20 -16.19
N ASN A 14 1.64 -25.51 -15.96
CA ASN A 14 2.14 -26.42 -16.99
C ASN A 14 1.19 -26.56 -18.19
N ILE A 15 -0.12 -26.33 -18.01
CA ILE A 15 -1.04 -26.17 -19.13
C ILE A 15 -0.66 -24.90 -19.90
N THR A 16 -0.44 -23.77 -19.23
CA THR A 16 -0.15 -22.50 -19.94
C THR A 16 1.19 -22.47 -20.69
N ARG A 17 2.12 -23.37 -20.38
CA ARG A 17 3.45 -23.45 -21.01
C ARG A 17 3.50 -24.30 -22.28
N ARG A 18 2.44 -25.05 -22.63
CA ARG A 18 2.48 -25.87 -23.87
C ARG A 18 2.13 -25.01 -25.08
N SER A 19 2.97 -25.10 -26.11
CA SER A 19 2.89 -24.29 -27.33
C SER A 19 1.76 -24.70 -28.29
N ASP A 20 1.08 -25.82 -28.03
CA ASP A 20 0.08 -26.46 -28.89
C ASP A 20 -1.37 -26.32 -28.37
N ILE A 21 -1.60 -25.46 -27.36
CA ILE A 21 -2.88 -25.37 -26.68
C ILE A 21 -3.83 -24.35 -27.32
N GLU A 22 -5.10 -24.72 -27.39
CA GLU A 22 -6.19 -23.83 -27.76
C GLU A 22 -6.28 -22.65 -26.77
N PRO A 23 -6.36 -21.38 -27.26
CA PRO A 23 -6.39 -20.19 -26.41
C PRO A 23 -7.44 -20.24 -25.29
N GLN A 24 -8.58 -20.89 -25.53
CA GLN A 24 -9.65 -21.05 -24.53
C GLN A 24 -9.19 -21.83 -23.29
N LEU A 25 -8.44 -22.92 -23.48
CA LEU A 25 -7.94 -23.74 -22.37
C LEU A 25 -6.84 -23.01 -21.59
N TYR A 26 -6.01 -22.25 -22.30
CA TYR A 26 -5.01 -21.36 -21.71
C TYR A 26 -5.66 -20.32 -20.78
N HIS A 27 -6.70 -19.61 -21.24
CA HIS A 27 -7.42 -18.63 -20.41
C HIS A 27 -8.20 -19.30 -19.26
N LEU A 28 -8.76 -20.49 -19.48
CA LEU A 28 -9.44 -21.25 -18.43
C LEU A 28 -8.48 -21.64 -17.30
N ALA A 29 -7.24 -22.04 -17.61
CA ALA A 29 -6.24 -22.36 -16.61
C ALA A 29 -5.93 -21.14 -15.72
N PHE A 30 -5.79 -19.95 -16.33
CA PHE A 30 -5.59 -18.70 -15.57
C PHE A 30 -6.81 -18.29 -14.75
N LYS A 31 -8.02 -18.51 -15.26
CA LYS A 31 -9.25 -18.30 -14.49
C LYS A 31 -9.30 -19.19 -13.25
N CYS A 32 -8.91 -20.46 -13.37
CA CYS A 32 -8.78 -21.37 -12.23
C CYS A 32 -7.71 -20.89 -11.22
N LEU A 33 -6.56 -20.43 -11.70
CA LEU A 33 -5.53 -19.83 -10.84
C LEU A 33 -6.07 -18.58 -10.11
N TYR A 34 -6.82 -17.73 -10.78
CA TYR A 34 -7.48 -16.59 -10.15
C TYR A 34 -8.44 -17.02 -9.04
N LEU A 35 -9.27 -18.04 -9.26
CA LEU A 35 -10.16 -18.57 -8.21
C LEU A 35 -9.39 -19.07 -6.98
N ILE A 36 -8.23 -19.72 -7.19
CA ILE A 36 -7.33 -20.13 -6.11
C ILE A 36 -6.80 -18.89 -5.36
N THR A 37 -6.38 -17.83 -6.06
CA THR A 37 -5.94 -16.58 -5.41
C THR A 37 -7.05 -15.91 -4.59
N LYS A 38 -8.30 -15.99 -5.05
CA LYS A 38 -9.46 -15.45 -4.34
C LYS A 38 -9.78 -16.28 -3.08
N ALA A 39 -9.61 -17.60 -3.13
CA ALA A 39 -9.90 -18.51 -2.01
C ALA A 39 -8.82 -18.51 -0.91
N ARG A 40 -7.54 -18.52 -1.28
CA ARG A 40 -6.41 -18.63 -0.32
C ARG A 40 -5.70 -17.30 -0.03
N GLY A 41 -5.97 -16.29 -0.85
CA GLY A 41 -5.33 -14.99 -0.76
C GLY A 41 -4.06 -14.88 -1.59
N LEU A 42 -3.87 -13.68 -2.14
CA LEU A 42 -2.78 -13.32 -3.04
C LEU A 42 -1.39 -13.77 -2.56
N LYS A 43 -1.05 -13.42 -1.32
CA LYS A 43 0.30 -13.64 -0.78
C LYS A 43 0.66 -15.12 -0.67
N THR A 44 -0.34 -15.97 -0.41
CA THR A 44 -0.15 -17.41 -0.30
C THR A 44 0.15 -18.02 -1.66
N VAL A 45 -0.62 -17.63 -2.68
CA VAL A 45 -0.43 -18.15 -4.05
C VAL A 45 0.88 -17.66 -4.67
N VAL A 46 1.25 -16.40 -4.47
CA VAL A 46 2.48 -15.86 -5.09
C VAL A 46 3.74 -16.55 -4.57
N ARG A 47 3.71 -17.09 -3.34
CA ARG A 47 4.83 -17.86 -2.78
C ARG A 47 5.07 -19.21 -3.46
N VAL A 48 4.05 -19.77 -4.11
CA VAL A 48 4.15 -21.06 -4.81
C VAL A 48 4.31 -20.90 -6.33
N LEU A 49 4.35 -19.66 -6.85
CA LEU A 49 4.62 -19.42 -8.26
C LEU A 49 6.11 -19.70 -8.55
N PRO A 50 6.42 -20.32 -9.70
CA PRO A 50 7.80 -20.51 -10.13
C PRO A 50 8.45 -19.13 -10.37
N HIS A 51 9.73 -19.02 -10.05
CA HIS A 51 10.45 -17.75 -10.05
C HIS A 51 11.89 -17.97 -10.51
N GLU A 52 12.03 -18.54 -11.71
CA GLU A 52 13.32 -18.73 -12.37
C GLU A 52 13.56 -17.60 -13.39
N VAL A 53 14.83 -17.29 -13.66
CA VAL A 53 15.19 -16.26 -14.67
C VAL A 53 14.66 -16.64 -16.05
N ALA A 54 14.60 -17.95 -16.34
CA ALA A 54 14.04 -18.49 -17.58
C ALA A 54 12.55 -18.18 -17.78
N ASP A 55 11.80 -17.87 -16.71
CA ASP A 55 10.38 -17.53 -16.79
C ASP A 55 10.13 -16.07 -17.21
N LEU A 56 11.13 -15.19 -17.10
CA LEU A 56 10.92 -13.74 -17.28
C LEU A 56 10.45 -13.40 -18.70
N GLU A 57 11.22 -13.80 -19.72
CA GLU A 57 10.90 -13.45 -21.10
C GLU A 57 9.59 -14.12 -21.57
N PRO A 58 9.31 -15.41 -21.29
CA PRO A 58 8.02 -16.02 -21.61
C PRO A 58 6.82 -15.30 -20.98
N VAL A 59 6.88 -14.97 -19.69
CA VAL A 59 5.76 -14.28 -19.01
C VAL A 59 5.60 -12.85 -19.54
N LEU A 60 6.71 -12.16 -19.80
CA LEU A 60 6.68 -10.82 -20.40
C LEU A 60 6.09 -10.87 -21.82
N HIS A 61 6.50 -11.83 -22.63
CA HIS A 61 5.95 -12.04 -23.97
C HIS A 61 4.44 -12.29 -23.93
N LEU A 62 3.98 -13.18 -23.05
CA LEU A 62 2.55 -13.45 -22.88
C LEU A 62 1.77 -12.20 -22.48
N LEU A 63 2.31 -11.35 -21.58
CA LEU A 63 1.70 -10.06 -21.20
C LEU A 63 1.54 -9.12 -22.39
N TYR A 64 2.53 -9.03 -23.27
CA TYR A 64 2.48 -8.18 -24.46
C TYR A 64 1.50 -8.68 -25.53
N GLN A 65 1.22 -9.98 -25.58
CA GLN A 65 0.21 -10.55 -26.45
C GLN A 65 -1.23 -10.28 -25.97
N GLN A 66 -1.43 -9.91 -24.70
CA GLN A 66 -2.77 -9.67 -24.18
C GLN A 66 -3.32 -8.32 -24.65
N ASP A 67 -4.62 -8.29 -24.97
CA ASP A 67 -5.34 -7.05 -25.19
C ASP A 67 -5.78 -6.43 -23.85
N ALA A 68 -5.48 -5.16 -23.68
CA ALA A 68 -5.85 -4.38 -22.51
C ALA A 68 -7.33 -3.96 -22.53
N SER A 69 -7.97 -3.97 -23.71
CA SER A 69 -9.37 -3.62 -23.90
C SER A 69 -10.30 -4.82 -23.80
N ASP A 70 -9.77 -6.05 -23.85
CA ASP A 70 -10.57 -7.28 -23.76
C ASP A 70 -11.13 -7.48 -22.35
N THR A 71 -12.45 -7.56 -22.22
CA THR A 71 -13.15 -7.73 -20.94
C THR A 71 -13.22 -9.17 -20.45
N ASP A 72 -12.97 -10.16 -21.31
CA ASP A 72 -13.29 -11.56 -21.01
C ASP A 72 -12.13 -12.33 -20.41
N THR A 73 -10.88 -11.92 -20.67
CA THR A 73 -9.68 -12.65 -20.24
C THR A 73 -8.84 -11.93 -19.17
N TRP A 74 -9.40 -10.95 -18.46
CA TRP A 74 -8.66 -10.16 -17.47
C TRP A 74 -8.00 -10.99 -16.36
N GLU A 75 -8.52 -12.18 -16.01
CA GLU A 75 -7.89 -13.09 -15.05
C GLU A 75 -6.51 -13.56 -15.51
N THR A 76 -6.31 -13.72 -16.81
CA THR A 76 -5.01 -14.05 -17.43
C THR A 76 -4.01 -12.97 -17.11
N ARG A 77 -4.36 -11.74 -17.45
CA ARG A 77 -3.51 -10.56 -17.23
C ARG A 77 -3.21 -10.36 -15.76
N TYR A 78 -4.23 -10.54 -14.91
CA TYR A 78 -4.08 -10.48 -13.46
C TYR A 78 -3.00 -11.46 -12.97
N ILE A 79 -3.12 -12.76 -13.29
CA ILE A 79 -2.15 -13.77 -12.82
C ILE A 79 -0.76 -13.54 -13.42
N LEU A 80 -0.66 -13.16 -14.70
CA LEU A 80 0.62 -12.86 -15.32
C LEU A 80 1.35 -11.71 -14.62
N PHE A 81 0.64 -10.64 -14.23
CA PHE A 81 1.24 -9.56 -13.43
C PHE A 81 1.66 -10.01 -12.03
N LEU A 82 0.89 -10.90 -11.39
CA LEU A 82 1.30 -11.48 -10.10
C LEU A 82 2.58 -12.31 -10.25
N TRP A 83 2.66 -13.09 -11.31
CA TRP A 83 3.82 -13.92 -11.61
C TRP A 83 5.05 -13.06 -11.94
N MET A 84 4.89 -12.04 -12.77
CA MET A 84 5.93 -11.05 -13.04
C MET A 84 6.41 -10.37 -11.74
N SER A 85 5.52 -10.07 -10.79
CA SER A 85 5.87 -9.45 -9.51
C SER A 85 6.78 -10.29 -8.60
N ILE A 86 6.90 -11.60 -8.83
CA ILE A 86 7.84 -12.46 -8.11
C ILE A 86 9.11 -12.70 -8.94
N ILE A 87 8.99 -12.89 -10.25
CA ILE A 87 10.14 -13.07 -11.15
C ILE A 87 11.05 -11.84 -11.12
N CYS A 88 10.47 -10.64 -11.13
CA CYS A 88 11.22 -9.39 -11.06
C CYS A 88 12.09 -9.24 -9.81
N MET A 89 11.81 -9.99 -8.73
CA MET A 89 12.53 -9.88 -7.45
C MET A 89 13.71 -10.85 -7.30
N ILE A 90 14.03 -11.65 -8.32
CA ILE A 90 15.17 -12.58 -8.29
C ILE A 90 16.48 -11.76 -8.31
N PRO A 91 17.48 -12.07 -7.46
CA PRO A 91 18.68 -11.24 -7.27
C PRO A 91 19.74 -11.43 -8.37
N PHE A 92 19.47 -10.94 -9.59
CA PHE A 92 20.42 -10.88 -10.71
C PHE A 92 20.22 -9.57 -11.45
N ASP A 93 21.25 -8.87 -11.90
CA ASP A 93 21.11 -7.56 -12.60
C ASP A 93 20.28 -7.66 -13.90
N MET A 94 19.25 -6.81 -14.08
CA MET A 94 18.37 -6.85 -15.25
C MET A 94 19.10 -6.54 -16.56
N SER A 95 20.17 -5.73 -16.52
CA SER A 95 20.97 -5.38 -17.71
C SER A 95 21.56 -6.62 -18.41
N ARG A 96 21.74 -7.73 -17.68
CA ARG A 96 22.25 -8.99 -18.23
C ARG A 96 21.32 -9.60 -19.27
N LEU A 97 20.02 -9.32 -19.20
CA LEU A 97 19.02 -9.82 -20.16
C LEU A 97 19.08 -9.09 -21.51
N ASP A 98 19.72 -7.92 -21.55
CA ASP A 98 19.81 -7.08 -22.74
C ASP A 98 21.09 -7.38 -23.56
N SER A 99 21.86 -8.41 -23.18
CA SER A 99 23.10 -8.81 -23.87
C SER A 99 22.90 -9.17 -25.35
N ASN A 100 21.69 -9.56 -25.75
CA ASN A 100 21.29 -9.89 -27.12
C ASN A 100 20.29 -8.85 -27.70
N ALA A 101 20.37 -7.59 -27.29
CA ALA A 101 19.42 -6.53 -27.66
C ALA A 101 19.48 -6.06 -29.13
N ARG A 102 19.77 -6.95 -30.08
CA ARG A 102 19.58 -6.69 -31.51
C ARG A 102 18.44 -7.56 -32.02
N THR A 103 17.42 -6.93 -32.59
CA THR A 103 16.36 -7.65 -33.30
C THR A 103 16.93 -8.27 -34.58
N GLU A 104 16.20 -9.22 -35.18
CA GLU A 104 16.54 -9.81 -36.49
C GLU A 104 16.64 -8.73 -37.60
N THR A 105 15.98 -7.59 -37.40
CA THR A 105 15.99 -6.41 -38.28
C THR A 105 17.17 -5.46 -38.03
N GLY A 106 18.04 -5.74 -37.04
CA GLY A 106 19.19 -4.91 -36.69
C GLY A 106 18.87 -3.70 -35.80
N GLU A 107 17.62 -3.55 -35.36
CA GLU A 107 17.21 -2.49 -34.43
C GLU A 107 17.62 -2.85 -32.99
N VAL A 108 17.98 -1.82 -32.21
CA VAL A 108 18.26 -2.01 -30.78
C VAL A 108 16.95 -2.31 -30.08
N ARG A 109 16.83 -3.51 -29.52
CA ARG A 109 15.68 -3.93 -28.73
C ARG A 109 15.58 -3.02 -27.51
N GLU A 110 14.35 -2.57 -27.21
CA GLU A 110 14.07 -1.82 -25.97
C GLU A 110 14.58 -2.61 -24.74
N PRO A 111 15.30 -1.97 -23.80
CA PRO A 111 15.79 -2.63 -22.59
C PRO A 111 14.69 -3.34 -21.82
N THR A 112 15.01 -4.49 -21.25
CA THR A 112 14.04 -5.35 -20.56
C THR A 112 13.37 -4.62 -19.38
N MET A 113 14.11 -3.77 -18.66
CA MET A 113 13.54 -2.94 -17.60
C MET A 113 12.43 -2.02 -18.11
N LEU A 114 12.68 -1.35 -19.23
CA LEU A 114 11.74 -0.39 -19.82
C LEU A 114 10.51 -1.10 -20.37
N ARG A 115 10.67 -2.28 -20.98
CA ARG A 115 9.55 -3.13 -21.42
C ARG A 115 8.63 -3.50 -20.26
N ILE A 116 9.19 -3.96 -19.14
CA ILE A 116 8.43 -4.31 -17.93
C ILE A 116 7.68 -3.10 -17.37
N LEU A 117 8.31 -1.92 -17.34
CA LEU A 117 7.67 -0.70 -16.86
C LEU A 117 6.59 -0.20 -17.81
N ASN A 118 6.83 -0.23 -19.12
CA ASN A 118 5.87 0.22 -20.13
C ASN A 118 4.59 -0.62 -20.11
N ILE A 119 4.73 -1.96 -20.01
CA ILE A 119 3.55 -2.82 -19.86
C ILE A 119 2.86 -2.57 -18.52
N GLY A 120 3.61 -2.36 -17.44
CA GLY A 120 3.05 -1.95 -16.14
C GLY A 120 2.23 -0.67 -16.25
N LYS A 121 2.81 0.41 -16.79
CA LYS A 121 2.18 1.71 -17.01
C LYS A 121 0.91 1.60 -17.86
N ARG A 122 0.93 0.82 -18.94
CA ARG A 122 -0.26 0.56 -19.78
C ARG A 122 -1.42 -0.02 -18.96
N TYR A 123 -1.13 -0.98 -18.09
CA TYR A 123 -2.13 -1.66 -17.27
C TYR A 123 -2.49 -0.91 -15.97
N LEU A 124 -1.82 0.19 -15.62
CA LEU A 124 -2.35 1.09 -14.59
C LEU A 124 -3.64 1.80 -15.05
N SER A 125 -3.84 1.91 -16.36
CA SER A 125 -4.95 2.66 -16.95
C SER A 125 -6.15 1.80 -17.36
N VAL A 126 -6.18 0.51 -17.01
CA VAL A 126 -7.33 -0.37 -17.28
C VAL A 126 -8.35 -0.38 -16.15
N CYS A 127 -9.62 -0.67 -16.45
CA CYS A 127 -10.73 -0.63 -15.49
C CYS A 127 -10.98 -1.97 -14.77
N ASP A 128 -10.18 -3.00 -15.05
CA ASP A 128 -10.33 -4.34 -14.46
C ASP A 128 -9.37 -4.58 -13.26
N LYS A 129 -9.40 -5.80 -12.70
CA LYS A 129 -8.58 -6.18 -11.53
C LYS A 129 -7.09 -6.32 -11.85
N SER A 130 -6.71 -6.53 -13.11
CA SER A 130 -5.31 -6.63 -13.52
C SER A 130 -4.54 -5.35 -13.22
N ARG A 131 -5.22 -4.19 -13.17
CA ARG A 131 -4.66 -2.93 -12.66
C ARG A 131 -4.07 -3.07 -11.26
N ASP A 132 -4.76 -3.74 -10.33
CA ASP A 132 -4.28 -3.94 -8.96
C ASP A 132 -3.00 -4.79 -8.94
N ALA A 133 -2.92 -5.79 -9.82
CA ALA A 133 -1.76 -6.65 -9.98
C ALA A 133 -0.58 -5.90 -10.64
N ALA A 134 -0.85 -5.09 -11.67
CA ALA A 134 0.13 -4.24 -12.33
C ALA A 134 0.71 -3.21 -11.35
N ALA A 135 -0.13 -2.52 -10.58
CA ALA A 135 0.31 -1.60 -9.53
C ALA A 135 1.21 -2.28 -8.48
N TRP A 136 0.90 -3.53 -8.13
CA TRP A 136 1.72 -4.30 -7.20
C TRP A 136 3.07 -4.72 -7.81
N MET A 137 3.07 -5.15 -9.08
CA MET A 137 4.28 -5.51 -9.82
C MET A 137 5.20 -4.30 -9.99
N VAL A 138 4.68 -3.18 -10.49
CA VAL A 138 5.42 -1.92 -10.70
C VAL A 138 6.05 -1.44 -9.40
N ALA A 139 5.27 -1.39 -8.31
CA ALA A 139 5.77 -0.96 -7.01
C ALA A 139 6.94 -1.82 -6.52
N LYS A 140 6.87 -3.15 -6.67
CA LYS A 140 7.99 -4.03 -6.29
C LYS A 140 9.20 -3.85 -7.20
N PHE A 141 8.96 -3.78 -8.51
CA PHE A 141 10.02 -3.67 -9.50
C PHE A 141 10.86 -2.40 -9.29
N LEU A 142 10.20 -1.26 -9.06
CA LEU A 142 10.87 0.02 -8.78
C LEU A 142 11.63 0.06 -7.45
N THR A 143 11.34 -0.84 -6.51
CA THR A 143 12.07 -0.92 -5.22
C THR A 143 13.33 -1.77 -5.28
N ARG A 144 13.61 -2.35 -6.46
CA ARG A 144 14.78 -3.18 -6.69
C ARG A 144 16.00 -2.30 -6.96
N GLN A 145 17.17 -2.70 -6.47
CA GLN A 145 18.34 -1.82 -6.38
C GLN A 145 18.84 -1.27 -7.74
N ASP A 146 18.97 -2.12 -8.76
CA ASP A 146 19.37 -1.73 -10.12
C ASP A 146 18.29 -0.89 -10.81
N VAL A 147 17.04 -1.32 -10.74
CA VAL A 147 15.90 -0.63 -11.36
C VAL A 147 15.64 0.73 -10.73
N LYS A 148 15.73 0.84 -9.41
CA LYS A 148 15.52 2.09 -8.67
C LYS A 148 16.43 3.18 -9.20
N ASN A 149 17.73 2.87 -9.32
CA ASN A 149 18.73 3.85 -9.71
C ASN A 149 18.51 4.40 -11.12
N GLU A 150 17.91 3.60 -12.01
CA GLU A 150 17.70 3.98 -13.42
C GLU A 150 16.29 4.48 -13.73
N GLN A 151 15.26 3.99 -13.04
CA GLN A 151 13.87 4.11 -13.49
C GLN A 151 12.92 4.72 -12.45
N LEU A 152 13.32 4.84 -11.18
CA LEU A 152 12.46 5.44 -10.16
C LEU A 152 12.16 6.92 -10.45
N PRO A 153 13.15 7.79 -10.75
CA PRO A 153 12.89 9.21 -11.04
C PRO A 153 11.93 9.37 -12.22
N ASP A 154 12.19 8.67 -13.33
CA ASP A 154 11.36 8.70 -14.54
C ASP A 154 9.92 8.23 -14.27
N PHE A 155 9.73 7.28 -13.35
CA PHE A 155 8.40 6.82 -12.97
C PHE A 155 7.65 7.85 -12.13
N ILE A 156 8.33 8.52 -11.18
CA ILE A 156 7.73 9.59 -10.38
C ILE A 156 7.34 10.76 -11.28
N ASP A 157 8.24 11.23 -12.15
CA ASP A 157 7.98 12.31 -13.09
C ASP A 157 6.81 11.98 -14.03
N TRP A 158 6.80 10.77 -14.60
CA TRP A 158 5.68 10.31 -15.42
C TRP A 158 4.36 10.31 -14.63
N SER A 159 4.39 9.88 -13.36
CA SER A 159 3.20 9.84 -12.50
C SER A 159 2.66 11.24 -12.22
N LEU A 160 3.54 12.18 -11.84
CA LEU A 160 3.18 13.57 -11.56
C LEU A 160 2.63 14.28 -12.81
N LYS A 161 3.33 14.14 -13.94
CA LYS A 161 2.87 14.69 -15.23
C LYS A 161 1.50 14.14 -15.62
N THR A 162 1.31 12.82 -15.50
CA THR A 162 0.02 12.21 -15.85
C THR A 162 -1.09 12.66 -14.89
N MET A 163 -0.80 12.84 -13.60
CA MET A 163 -1.79 13.39 -12.66
C MET A 163 -2.22 14.82 -13.03
N MET A 164 -1.29 15.64 -13.52
CA MET A 164 -1.59 17.00 -14.00
C MET A 164 -2.42 17.02 -15.28
N GLU A 165 -2.14 16.13 -16.24
CA GLU A 165 -2.76 16.15 -17.58
C GLU A 165 -4.12 15.46 -17.66
N VAL A 166 -4.47 14.63 -16.67
CA VAL A 166 -5.68 13.81 -16.71
C VAL A 166 -6.95 14.63 -16.43
N GLU A 167 -7.93 14.50 -17.31
CA GLU A 167 -9.28 15.04 -17.12
C GLU A 167 -10.09 14.22 -16.09
N TYR A 168 -10.38 14.80 -14.93
CA TYR A 168 -11.04 14.12 -13.80
C TYR A 168 -12.52 13.78 -14.03
N ASP A 169 -13.15 14.36 -15.06
CA ASP A 169 -14.57 14.13 -15.38
C ASP A 169 -14.78 12.94 -16.33
N THR A 170 -13.70 12.43 -16.94
CA THR A 170 -13.79 11.30 -17.88
C THR A 170 -13.57 9.97 -17.17
N MET A 171 -14.28 8.92 -17.60
CA MET A 171 -14.07 7.57 -17.07
C MET A 171 -12.63 7.08 -17.27
N ARG A 172 -12.02 7.42 -18.42
CA ARG A 172 -10.62 7.09 -18.72
C ARG A 172 -9.69 7.80 -17.75
N GLY A 173 -9.88 9.09 -17.54
CA GLY A 173 -9.07 9.88 -16.62
C GLY A 173 -9.15 9.36 -15.19
N ILE A 174 -10.36 9.13 -14.69
CA ILE A 174 -10.59 8.54 -13.36
C ILE A 174 -9.86 7.19 -13.21
N THR A 175 -9.91 6.36 -14.25
CA THR A 175 -9.30 5.03 -14.25
C THR A 175 -7.77 5.10 -14.19
N THR A 176 -7.17 5.95 -15.03
CA THR A 176 -5.73 6.21 -15.05
C THR A 176 -5.25 6.77 -13.72
N LEU A 177 -5.90 7.84 -13.23
CA LEU A 177 -5.55 8.49 -11.97
C LEU A 177 -5.62 7.52 -10.78
N SER A 178 -6.69 6.72 -10.72
CA SER A 178 -6.84 5.69 -9.66
C SER A 178 -5.71 4.66 -9.69
N GLY A 179 -5.25 4.25 -10.89
CA GLY A 179 -4.15 3.30 -11.05
C GLY A 179 -2.81 3.87 -10.61
N ILE A 180 -2.53 5.12 -10.97
CA ILE A 180 -1.29 5.81 -10.60
C ILE A 180 -1.23 6.02 -9.07
N LEU A 181 -2.30 6.56 -8.48
CA LEU A 181 -2.38 6.72 -7.01
C LEU A 181 -2.21 5.38 -6.29
N MET A 182 -2.79 4.30 -6.83
CA MET A 182 -2.62 2.96 -6.26
C MET A 182 -1.18 2.47 -6.37
N ALA A 183 -0.52 2.65 -7.53
CA ALA A 183 0.87 2.26 -7.74
C ALA A 183 1.81 3.01 -6.80
N MET A 184 1.66 4.33 -6.68
CA MET A 184 2.42 5.15 -5.74
C MET A 184 2.18 4.73 -4.29
N ALA A 185 0.92 4.48 -3.89
CA ALA A 185 0.62 4.02 -2.53
C ALA A 185 1.22 2.63 -2.21
N GLN A 186 1.44 1.78 -3.23
CA GLN A 186 2.15 0.51 -3.07
C GLN A 186 3.67 0.72 -3.09
N LEU A 187 4.18 1.63 -3.91
CA LEU A 187 5.60 2.01 -3.96
C LEU A 187 6.07 2.47 -2.58
N PHE A 188 5.41 3.47 -1.98
CA PHE A 188 5.70 3.94 -0.62
C PHE A 188 5.38 2.94 0.50
N LYS A 189 4.73 1.82 0.18
CA LYS A 189 4.50 0.74 1.15
C LYS A 189 5.63 -0.29 1.16
N TYR A 190 6.28 -0.52 0.03
CA TYR A 190 7.32 -1.54 -0.12
C TYR A 190 8.73 -0.96 -0.25
N GLY A 191 8.85 0.28 -0.72
CA GLY A 191 10.12 0.98 -0.82
C GLY A 191 10.69 1.34 0.55
N LYS A 192 12.02 1.49 0.58
CA LYS A 192 12.73 1.94 1.76
C LYS A 192 12.53 3.45 1.93
N ARG A 193 12.62 3.92 3.18
CA ARG A 193 12.45 5.33 3.51
C ARG A 193 13.52 6.16 2.83
N GLU A 194 14.78 5.75 2.95
CA GLU A 194 15.95 6.47 2.41
C GLU A 194 15.86 6.71 0.89
N ASP A 195 15.19 5.80 0.18
CA ASP A 195 15.05 5.85 -1.28
C ASP A 195 13.89 6.74 -1.76
N LEU A 196 12.94 7.07 -0.86
CA LEU A 196 11.68 7.72 -1.21
C LEU A 196 11.48 9.07 -0.50
N GLU A 197 12.29 9.36 0.51
CA GLU A 197 12.20 10.56 1.35
C GLU A 197 12.33 11.85 0.53
N GLU A 198 13.20 11.88 -0.49
CA GLU A 198 13.39 13.06 -1.34
C GLU A 198 12.16 13.39 -2.22
N TYR A 199 11.37 12.38 -2.60
CA TYR A 199 10.18 12.56 -3.45
C TYR A 199 8.92 12.86 -2.62
N ALA A 200 8.92 12.50 -1.34
CA ALA A 200 7.72 12.53 -0.52
C ALA A 200 7.09 13.94 -0.35
N PRO A 201 7.86 15.02 -0.11
CA PRO A 201 7.30 16.37 0.01
C PRO A 201 6.68 16.86 -1.31
N ILE A 202 7.40 16.66 -2.42
CA ILE A 202 6.94 17.05 -3.76
C ILE A 202 5.61 16.38 -4.10
N ILE A 203 5.50 15.08 -3.82
CA ILE A 203 4.26 14.34 -4.09
C ILE A 203 3.14 14.88 -3.21
N LEU A 204 3.37 15.10 -1.91
CA LEU A 204 2.35 15.63 -1.01
C LEU A 204 1.81 16.98 -1.50
N GLU A 205 2.72 17.91 -1.84
CA GLU A 205 2.39 19.22 -2.39
C GLU A 205 1.49 19.08 -3.63
N LYS A 206 1.84 18.20 -4.58
CA LYS A 206 1.03 17.99 -5.79
C LYS A 206 -0.33 17.35 -5.51
N LEU A 207 -0.46 16.46 -4.52
CA LEU A 207 -1.78 15.91 -4.14
C LEU A 207 -2.72 17.02 -3.64
N ILE A 208 -2.19 17.98 -2.89
CA ILE A 208 -2.93 19.12 -2.34
C ILE A 208 -3.21 20.16 -3.43
N GLU A 209 -2.20 20.57 -4.20
CA GLU A 209 -2.31 21.53 -5.30
C GLU A 209 -3.39 21.11 -6.31
N TYR A 210 -3.39 19.83 -6.69
CA TYR A 210 -4.36 19.27 -7.65
C TYR A 210 -5.72 18.95 -7.01
N LYS A 211 -5.90 19.21 -5.71
CA LYS A 211 -7.14 19.00 -4.97
C LYS A 211 -7.70 17.58 -5.12
N LEU A 212 -6.82 16.58 -5.12
CA LEU A 212 -7.23 15.19 -5.36
C LEU A 212 -8.11 14.62 -4.24
N PHE A 213 -8.10 15.26 -3.07
CA PHE A 213 -8.98 14.97 -1.94
C PHE A 213 -10.43 15.39 -2.17
N ASP A 214 -10.70 16.33 -3.09
CA ASP A 214 -12.06 16.86 -3.32
C ASP A 214 -12.76 16.25 -4.54
N ILE A 215 -12.05 15.41 -5.30
CA ILE A 215 -12.58 14.81 -6.51
C ILE A 215 -13.82 13.96 -6.18
N LYS A 216 -14.87 14.11 -6.98
CA LYS A 216 -16.17 13.42 -6.86
C LYS A 216 -16.10 11.93 -7.22
N ASN A 217 -15.00 11.26 -6.89
CA ASN A 217 -14.80 9.83 -7.08
C ASN A 217 -14.23 9.19 -5.82
N THR A 218 -14.94 8.19 -5.28
CA THR A 218 -14.58 7.51 -4.03
C THR A 218 -13.23 6.79 -4.09
N GLN A 219 -12.86 6.19 -5.24
CA GLN A 219 -11.60 5.45 -5.35
C GLN A 219 -10.40 6.39 -5.36
N ILE A 220 -10.52 7.52 -6.07
CA ILE A 220 -9.47 8.55 -6.08
C ILE A 220 -9.23 9.05 -4.66
N ARG A 221 -10.26 9.58 -3.98
CA ARG A 221 -10.11 10.08 -2.60
C ARG A 221 -9.53 9.03 -1.65
N LYS A 222 -9.99 7.77 -1.76
CA LYS A 222 -9.45 6.65 -0.97
C LYS A 222 -7.97 6.38 -1.24
N PHE A 223 -7.52 6.37 -2.50
CA PHE A 223 -6.12 6.11 -2.82
C PHE A 223 -5.22 7.32 -2.53
N THR A 224 -5.72 8.54 -2.72
CA THR A 224 -5.05 9.78 -2.24
C THR A 224 -4.82 9.69 -0.74
N MET A 225 -5.87 9.42 0.06
CA MET A 225 -5.77 9.26 1.51
C MET A 225 -4.76 8.16 1.92
N LYS A 226 -4.76 7.07 1.16
CA LYS A 226 -3.84 5.95 1.40
C LYS A 226 -2.41 6.30 1.07
N LEU A 227 -2.17 7.12 0.04
CA LEU A 227 -0.85 7.62 -0.32
C LEU A 227 -0.36 8.63 0.71
N THR A 228 -1.19 9.62 1.10
CA THR A 228 -0.89 10.61 2.15
C THR A 228 -0.45 9.94 3.46
N GLN A 229 -1.15 8.87 3.89
CA GLN A 229 -0.71 8.06 5.03
C GLN A 229 0.73 7.53 4.85
N ARG A 230 1.10 7.09 3.65
CA ARG A 230 2.45 6.53 3.40
C ARG A 230 3.51 7.61 3.33
N LEU A 231 3.19 8.78 2.79
CA LEU A 231 4.06 9.95 2.81
C LEU A 231 4.39 10.35 4.25
N GLY A 232 3.37 10.47 5.12
CA GLY A 232 3.60 10.72 6.55
C GLY A 232 4.48 9.69 7.26
N LEU A 233 4.34 8.40 6.89
CA LEU A 233 5.21 7.33 7.38
C LEU A 233 6.61 7.33 6.74
N THR A 234 6.84 8.12 5.70
CA THR A 234 8.16 8.30 5.09
C THR A 234 8.88 9.47 5.77
N PHE A 235 8.18 10.56 6.07
CA PHE A 235 8.73 11.67 6.88
C PHE A 235 9.20 11.20 8.25
N LEU A 236 8.37 10.41 8.94
CA LEU A 236 8.65 9.96 10.31
C LEU A 236 9.48 8.66 10.35
N LYS A 237 10.59 8.67 11.11
CA LYS A 237 11.40 7.47 11.37
C LYS A 237 10.57 6.34 11.98
N ALA A 238 10.89 5.10 11.63
CA ALA A 238 10.17 3.94 12.15
C ALA A 238 10.53 3.71 13.62
N LYS A 239 9.68 4.15 14.54
CA LYS A 239 9.80 3.86 15.98
C LYS A 239 8.53 3.30 16.61
N VAL A 240 8.70 2.58 17.72
CA VAL A 240 7.60 2.29 18.65
C VAL A 240 7.68 3.35 19.74
N ALA A 241 6.68 4.23 19.81
CA ALA A 241 6.63 5.25 20.84
C ALA A 241 6.63 4.61 22.24
N SER A 242 7.56 5.06 23.08
CA SER A 242 7.78 4.63 24.46
C SER A 242 6.62 5.06 25.36
N TRP A 243 6.05 6.25 25.12
CA TRP A 243 4.93 6.84 25.86
C TRP A 243 3.58 6.12 25.70
N ARG A 244 3.47 5.14 24.79
CA ARG A 244 2.21 4.44 24.55
C ARG A 244 1.72 3.72 25.79
N TYR A 245 0.42 3.74 25.98
CA TYR A 245 -0.24 2.94 27.00
C TYR A 245 -0.01 1.44 26.73
N GLN A 246 0.93 0.89 27.47
CA GLN A 246 1.10 -0.55 27.60
C GLN A 246 0.19 -0.98 28.73
N ARG A 247 -1.05 -1.40 28.42
CA ARG A 247 -1.79 -2.22 29.39
C ARG A 247 -0.92 -3.45 29.57
N GLY A 248 -0.28 -3.52 30.75
CA GLY A 248 0.97 -4.26 30.96
C GLY A 248 1.09 -5.45 30.03
N SER A 249 2.26 -5.59 29.40
CA SER A 249 2.85 -6.86 28.99
C SER A 249 2.97 -7.80 30.20
N ARG A 250 1.83 -8.04 30.85
CA ARG A 250 1.47 -9.13 31.72
C ARG A 250 1.60 -10.35 30.83
N SER A 251 2.84 -10.73 30.56
CA SER A 251 3.16 -12.09 30.25
C SER A 251 2.40 -12.90 31.29
N LEU A 252 1.44 -13.69 30.84
CA LEU A 252 0.71 -14.58 31.74
C LEU A 252 1.72 -15.38 32.57
N ALA A 253 2.89 -15.69 31.99
CA ALA A 253 4.02 -16.31 32.65
C ALA A 253 4.68 -15.47 33.76
N GLU A 254 4.66 -14.14 33.72
CA GLU A 254 5.13 -13.30 34.85
C GLU A 254 4.11 -13.27 35.98
N ASN A 255 2.80 -13.19 35.67
CA ASN A 255 1.74 -13.29 36.69
C ASN A 255 1.64 -14.69 37.31
N LEU A 256 2.01 -15.75 36.58
CA LEU A 256 2.11 -17.11 37.12
C LEU A 256 3.38 -17.34 37.96
N LYS A 257 4.44 -16.57 37.75
CA LYS A 257 5.67 -16.62 38.58
C LYS A 257 5.49 -15.91 39.92
N SER A 258 4.58 -14.94 40.00
CA SER A 258 4.26 -14.20 41.22
C SER A 258 3.15 -14.87 42.05
N THR A 259 3.20 -16.19 42.23
CA THR A 259 2.41 -16.88 43.25
C THR A 259 3.07 -16.72 44.62
N GLY A 260 2.95 -15.52 45.19
CA GLY A 260 3.17 -15.23 46.60
C GLY A 260 2.03 -14.37 47.11
N PRO A 261 1.54 -14.54 48.35
CA PRO A 261 0.40 -13.79 48.86
C PRO A 261 0.84 -12.35 49.16
N THR A 262 0.70 -11.44 48.19
CA THR A 262 0.72 -10.00 48.45
C THR A 262 -0.72 -9.49 48.56
N PRO A 263 -1.04 -8.64 49.56
CA PRO A 263 -2.38 -8.11 49.72
C PRO A 263 -2.73 -7.23 48.52
N ALA A 264 -4.04 -7.15 48.25
CA ALA A 264 -4.63 -6.25 47.26
C ALA A 264 -4.19 -4.80 47.50
N GLY A 265 -3.13 -4.39 46.82
CA GLY A 265 -2.64 -3.02 46.73
C GLY A 265 -2.61 -2.62 45.26
N VAL A 266 -3.22 -1.48 44.96
CA VAL A 266 -3.28 -0.87 43.64
C VAL A 266 -1.85 -0.70 43.10
N ASN A 267 -1.43 -1.58 42.19
CA ASN A 267 -0.22 -1.36 41.40
C ASN A 267 -0.52 -0.25 40.38
N ILE A 268 -0.21 0.97 40.78
CA ILE A 268 -0.11 2.15 39.90
C ILE A 268 0.84 1.77 38.76
N PRO A 269 0.49 2.03 37.47
CA PRO A 269 1.40 1.77 36.37
C PRO A 269 2.64 2.61 36.59
N THR A 270 3.80 1.96 36.74
CA THR A 270 5.09 2.63 36.65
C THR A 270 5.14 3.26 35.26
N THR A 271 5.14 4.59 35.20
CA THR A 271 5.47 5.33 33.98
C THR A 271 6.80 4.78 33.49
N ALA A 272 6.81 4.26 32.26
CA ALA A 272 8.05 3.90 31.60
C ALA A 272 8.99 5.13 31.65
N PRO A 273 10.32 4.94 31.75
CA PRO A 273 11.23 6.06 31.64
C PRO A 273 10.90 6.80 30.34
N VAL A 274 10.64 8.10 30.45
CA VAL A 274 10.55 8.98 29.29
C VAL A 274 11.94 8.93 28.66
N ASP A 275 12.09 8.23 27.55
CA ASP A 275 13.32 8.31 26.77
C ASP A 275 13.52 9.79 26.40
N GLU A 276 14.66 10.37 26.76
CA GLU A 276 15.07 11.76 26.45
C GLU A 276 15.21 12.03 24.93
N ASP A 277 14.80 11.08 24.08
CA ASP A 277 14.92 11.05 22.62
C ASP A 277 13.61 11.44 21.90
N ASP A 278 12.64 12.01 22.62
CA ASP A 278 11.34 12.45 22.07
C ASP A 278 11.35 13.89 21.50
N ASP A 279 12.44 14.64 21.67
CA ASP A 279 12.68 15.98 21.07
C ASP A 279 13.40 15.88 19.72
N TYR A 280 12.76 15.27 18.72
CA TYR A 280 13.24 15.38 17.33
C TYR A 280 12.30 16.27 16.52
N ASP A 281 12.90 17.13 15.69
CA ASP A 281 12.14 18.00 14.78
C ASP A 281 11.25 17.15 13.87
N VAL A 282 9.94 17.32 14.03
CA VAL A 282 8.94 16.74 13.12
C VAL A 282 8.86 17.65 11.89
N PRO A 283 9.05 17.11 10.67
CA PRO A 283 8.94 17.92 9.46
C PRO A 283 7.56 18.56 9.33
N GLU A 284 7.50 19.81 8.84
CA GLU A 284 6.25 20.59 8.70
C GLU A 284 5.22 19.84 7.83
N GLU A 285 5.66 19.06 6.84
CA GLU A 285 4.80 18.26 5.96
C GLU A 285 3.95 17.22 6.71
N VAL A 286 4.32 16.89 7.96
CA VAL A 286 3.52 15.99 8.80
C VAL A 286 2.24 16.66 9.26
N GLU A 287 2.23 17.99 9.44
CA GLU A 287 1.03 18.76 9.78
C GLU A 287 0.00 18.67 8.64
N ASP A 288 0.44 18.93 7.41
CA ASP A 288 -0.39 18.76 6.20
C ASP A 288 -0.96 17.34 6.11
N VAL A 289 -0.14 16.32 6.38
CA VAL A 289 -0.61 14.93 6.40
C VAL A 289 -1.72 14.74 7.45
N ILE A 290 -1.54 15.25 8.66
CA ILE A 290 -2.52 15.13 9.74
C ILE A 290 -3.81 15.88 9.37
N GLU A 291 -3.71 17.09 8.84
CA GLU A 291 -4.85 17.90 8.40
C GLU A 291 -5.68 17.14 7.35
N GLN A 292 -5.04 16.65 6.28
CA GLN A 292 -5.73 15.90 5.24
C GLN A 292 -6.36 14.60 5.76
N LEU A 293 -5.71 13.93 6.73
CA LEU A 293 -6.29 12.76 7.38
C LEU A 293 -7.52 13.12 8.23
N LEU A 294 -7.50 14.22 8.98
CA LEU A 294 -8.64 14.69 9.78
C LEU A 294 -9.82 15.09 8.87
N VAL A 295 -9.56 15.79 7.76
CA VAL A 295 -10.58 16.06 6.72
C VAL A 295 -11.16 14.75 6.20
N GLY A 296 -10.30 13.76 5.93
CA GLY A 296 -10.70 12.43 5.47
C GLY A 296 -11.61 11.65 6.44
N LEU A 297 -11.56 11.94 7.75
CA LEU A 297 -12.48 11.35 8.72
C LEU A 297 -13.93 11.83 8.53
N LYS A 298 -14.14 12.99 7.90
CA LYS A 298 -15.47 13.57 7.61
C LYS A 298 -16.01 13.19 6.23
N ASP A 299 -15.32 12.30 5.49
CA ASP A 299 -15.73 11.92 4.13
C ASP A 299 -17.07 11.18 4.12
N LYS A 300 -17.89 11.46 3.10
CA LYS A 300 -19.18 10.79 2.87
C LYS A 300 -19.07 9.26 2.73
N ASP A 301 -17.96 8.77 2.20
CA ASP A 301 -17.74 7.35 1.91
C ASP A 301 -16.92 6.67 3.02
N THR A 302 -17.48 5.63 3.63
CA THR A 302 -16.85 4.88 4.73
C THR A 302 -15.46 4.33 4.40
N VAL A 303 -15.21 3.96 3.14
CA VAL A 303 -13.90 3.44 2.71
C VAL A 303 -12.79 4.49 2.75
N VAL A 304 -13.13 5.78 2.59
CA VAL A 304 -12.20 6.90 2.72
C VAL A 304 -11.95 7.16 4.21
N ARG A 305 -13.01 7.27 5.02
CA ARG A 305 -12.93 7.42 6.48
C ARG A 305 -12.09 6.34 7.15
N TRP A 306 -12.26 5.09 6.74
CA TRP A 306 -11.45 3.96 7.21
C TRP A 306 -9.98 4.08 6.83
N SER A 307 -9.68 4.62 5.65
CA SER A 307 -8.29 4.85 5.21
C SER A 307 -7.65 5.99 6.01
N ALA A 308 -8.40 7.06 6.26
CA ALA A 308 -8.02 8.19 7.09
C ALA A 308 -7.75 7.79 8.55
N ALA A 309 -8.69 7.08 9.19
CA ALA A 309 -8.54 6.59 10.57
C ALA A 309 -7.30 5.70 10.76
N LYS A 310 -7.03 4.82 9.78
CA LYS A 310 -5.78 4.04 9.77
C LYS A 310 -4.56 4.93 9.63
N GLY A 311 -4.67 6.00 8.85
CA GLY A 311 -3.66 7.05 8.69
C GLY A 311 -3.30 7.65 10.03
N ILE A 312 -4.27 8.27 10.69
CA ILE A 312 -4.14 8.87 12.02
C ILE A 312 -3.46 7.90 12.96
N GLY A 313 -4.05 6.71 13.18
CA GLY A 313 -3.47 5.75 14.12
C GLY A 313 -2.04 5.31 13.78
N ARG A 314 -1.58 5.36 12.52
CA ARG A 314 -0.20 4.99 12.14
C ARG A 314 0.78 6.15 12.23
N VAL A 315 0.36 7.36 11.86
CA VAL A 315 1.18 8.58 11.92
C VAL A 315 1.37 9.00 13.37
N THR A 316 0.28 9.12 14.14
CA THR A 316 0.29 9.41 15.59
C THR A 316 1.19 8.46 16.36
N ASN A 317 1.23 7.19 15.93
CA ASN A 317 2.08 6.16 16.51
C ASN A 317 3.58 6.51 16.53
N ARG A 318 4.03 7.39 15.64
CA ARG A 318 5.44 7.75 15.46
C ARG A 318 5.77 9.13 16.00
N LEU A 319 4.77 9.92 16.38
CA LEU A 319 4.96 11.27 16.89
C LEU A 319 5.49 11.26 18.34
N PRO A 320 6.15 12.35 18.76
CA PRO A 320 6.33 12.69 20.18
C PRO A 320 4.99 12.74 20.91
N GLN A 321 5.01 12.54 22.24
CA GLN A 321 3.79 12.46 23.05
C GLN A 321 2.92 13.70 22.92
N GLU A 322 3.51 14.90 22.96
CA GLU A 322 2.78 16.17 22.93
C GLU A 322 1.99 16.33 21.62
N LEU A 323 2.65 16.11 20.48
CA LEU A 323 1.99 16.17 19.17
C LEU A 323 0.97 15.05 18.99
N ALA A 324 1.23 13.87 19.54
CA ALA A 324 0.27 12.78 19.50
C ALA A 324 -1.01 13.09 20.29
N ASP A 325 -0.88 13.75 21.45
CA ASP A 325 -2.01 14.18 22.26
C ASP A 325 -2.84 15.26 21.56
N GLN A 326 -2.20 16.21 20.87
CA GLN A 326 -2.90 17.19 20.01
C GLN A 326 -3.73 16.50 18.93
N VAL A 327 -3.20 15.46 18.26
CA VAL A 327 -3.98 14.69 17.27
C VAL A 327 -5.17 13.98 17.90
N VAL A 328 -5.02 13.45 19.12
CA VAL A 328 -6.14 12.83 19.84
C VAL A 328 -7.21 13.89 20.14
N GLU A 329 -6.83 15.07 20.59
CA GLU A 329 -7.74 16.19 20.86
C GLU A 329 -8.54 16.58 19.60
N SER A 330 -7.89 16.78 18.46
CA SER A 330 -8.58 17.07 17.19
C SER A 330 -9.53 15.95 16.75
N VAL A 331 -9.26 14.69 17.10
CA VAL A 331 -10.18 13.57 16.85
C VAL A 331 -11.39 13.64 17.79
N LEU A 332 -11.22 14.05 19.05
CA LEU A 332 -12.33 14.20 20.01
C LEU A 332 -13.26 15.36 19.62
N GLU A 333 -12.72 16.42 18.99
CA GLU A 333 -13.53 17.54 18.48
C GLU A 333 -14.57 17.11 17.43
N LEU A 334 -14.36 15.97 16.75
CA LEU A 334 -15.31 15.41 15.76
C LEU A 334 -16.66 15.00 16.37
N PHE A 335 -16.74 14.84 17.68
CA PHE A 335 -17.96 14.48 18.41
C PHE A 335 -18.76 15.70 18.89
N SER A 336 -18.42 16.90 18.38
CA SER A 336 -19.23 18.10 18.59
C SER A 336 -20.65 17.92 18.03
N THR A 337 -21.64 18.55 18.67
CA THR A 337 -23.04 18.55 18.21
C THR A 337 -23.25 19.32 16.89
N VAL A 338 -22.26 20.11 16.47
CA VAL A 338 -22.27 20.83 15.19
C VAL A 338 -21.81 19.94 14.02
N GLU A 339 -21.12 18.84 14.32
CA GLU A 339 -20.60 17.92 13.32
C GLU A 339 -21.68 16.97 12.79
N ARG A 340 -21.47 16.46 11.58
CA ARG A 340 -22.38 15.49 10.96
C ARG A 340 -22.08 14.06 11.42
N ASP A 341 -23.06 13.16 11.24
CA ASP A 341 -22.92 11.73 11.51
C ASP A 341 -21.68 11.11 10.86
N GLU A 342 -21.25 11.63 9.70
CA GLU A 342 -20.05 11.12 9.05
C GLU A 342 -18.78 11.37 9.85
N ALA A 343 -18.65 12.55 10.45
CA ALA A 343 -17.53 12.94 11.28
C ALA A 343 -17.50 12.11 12.58
N TRP A 344 -18.65 11.91 13.22
CA TRP A 344 -18.80 11.07 14.41
C TRP A 344 -18.34 9.63 14.15
N HIS A 345 -18.84 9.02 13.07
CA HIS A 345 -18.44 7.66 12.72
C HIS A 345 -16.96 7.60 12.29
N GLY A 346 -16.41 8.64 11.64
CA GLY A 346 -14.97 8.77 11.40
C GLY A 346 -14.14 8.83 12.69
N GLY A 347 -14.58 9.64 13.66
CA GLY A 347 -14.01 9.74 14.99
C GLY A 347 -14.00 8.39 15.69
N CYS A 348 -15.10 7.63 15.68
CA CYS A 348 -15.16 6.27 16.23
C CYS A 348 -14.12 5.32 15.61
N LEU A 349 -13.97 5.34 14.27
CA LEU A 349 -12.96 4.54 13.59
C LEU A 349 -11.53 4.94 14.01
N SER A 350 -11.29 6.25 14.15
CA SER A 350 -9.99 6.78 14.56
C SER A 350 -9.65 6.40 16.00
N LEU A 351 -10.59 6.60 16.94
CA LEU A 351 -10.45 6.17 18.34
C LEU A 351 -10.20 4.66 18.45
N ALA A 352 -10.84 3.84 17.62
CA ALA A 352 -10.58 2.41 17.58
C ALA A 352 -9.14 2.08 17.13
N GLU A 353 -8.61 2.77 16.11
CA GLU A 353 -7.22 2.60 15.68
C GLU A 353 -6.21 3.13 16.70
N LEU A 354 -6.50 4.25 17.37
CA LEU A 354 -5.68 4.81 18.44
C LEU A 354 -5.66 3.89 19.67
N GLY A 355 -6.83 3.44 20.12
CA GLY A 355 -6.99 2.52 21.25
C GLY A 355 -6.32 1.17 21.02
N ARG A 356 -6.47 0.57 19.82
CA ARG A 356 -5.79 -0.69 19.46
C ARG A 356 -4.26 -0.57 19.49
N ARG A 357 -3.72 0.65 19.43
CA ARG A 357 -2.28 0.94 19.43
C ARG A 357 -1.75 1.44 20.77
N GLY A 358 -2.61 1.63 21.77
CA GLY A 358 -2.23 2.21 23.05
C GLY A 358 -1.92 3.71 22.96
N LEU A 359 -2.50 4.42 21.98
CA LEU A 359 -2.26 5.86 21.78
C LEU A 359 -3.26 6.74 22.55
N LEU A 360 -4.32 6.14 23.11
CA LEU A 360 -5.25 6.82 24.02
C LEU A 360 -4.76 6.66 25.45
N LEU A 361 -4.17 7.73 26.00
CA LEU A 361 -3.67 7.74 27.37
C LEU A 361 -4.83 7.73 28.38
N PRO A 362 -4.64 7.15 29.58
CA PRO A 362 -5.69 7.05 30.59
C PRO A 362 -6.36 8.38 30.96
N GLU A 363 -5.61 9.48 30.91
CA GLU A 363 -6.08 10.83 31.22
C GLU A 363 -7.15 11.33 30.24
N ARG A 364 -7.11 10.85 28.98
CA ARG A 364 -8.09 11.18 27.93
C ARG A 364 -9.28 10.22 27.90
N LEU A 365 -9.27 9.11 28.65
CA LEU A 365 -10.37 8.13 28.68
C LEU A 365 -11.70 8.71 29.19
N PRO A 366 -11.74 9.56 30.24
CA PRO A 366 -12.99 10.18 30.65
C PRO A 366 -13.62 11.00 29.52
N GLN A 367 -12.81 11.75 28.77
CA GLN A 367 -13.29 12.55 27.64
C GLN A 367 -13.85 11.66 26.52
N GLY A 368 -13.18 10.56 26.18
CA GLY A 368 -13.66 9.60 25.17
C GLY A 368 -14.92 8.82 25.57
N MET A 369 -15.11 8.54 26.87
CA MET A 369 -16.25 7.75 27.38
C MET A 369 -17.51 8.58 27.63
N ILE A 370 -17.39 9.89 27.88
CA ILE A 370 -18.54 10.79 28.13
C ILE A 370 -19.33 11.07 26.83
N MET A 371 -18.75 10.77 25.66
CA MET A 371 -19.34 11.07 24.35
C MET A 371 -20.20 9.94 23.75
N VAL A 372 -20.42 8.84 24.50
CA VAL A 372 -21.25 7.68 24.08
C VAL A 372 -22.55 7.58 24.86
#